data_AF-A0A7S1D9Z4-F1
#
_entry.id   AF-A0A7S1D9Z4-F1
#
_cell.length_a   1.000
_cell.length_b   1.000
_cell.length_c   1.000
_cell.angle_alpha   90.00
_cell.angle_beta   90.00
_cell.angle_gamma   90.00
#
_symmetry.space_group_name_H-M   'P 1'
#
loop_
_entity.id
_entity.type
_entity.pdbx_description
1 polymer ?
#
loop_
_entity_poly.entity_id
_entity_poly.type
_entity_poly.pdbx_seq_one_letter_code
_entity_poly.pdbx_strand_id
1 'polypeptide(L)'
;RNKLRRFLRWKLTKVDSERLLNALPNSFLEEKALLLGRLGRHEDALHILYCDLKSLDLAIGYCDDRHVEDPSSAYLPLVKVALQSDPENGTQAAIRVLSMRSNAIDRAAALRMLPESVPVSAVARPFFIPAVVD
;
A
#
# COMPACT_ATOMS: atom_id res chain seq x y z
N ARG A 1 5.29 -20.44 -7.90
CA ARG A 1 4.59 -19.18 -7.57
C ARG A 1 5.34 -17.95 -8.11
N ASN A 2 6.64 -17.81 -7.85
CA ASN A 2 7.47 -16.68 -8.34
C ASN A 2 7.40 -16.39 -9.85
N LYS A 3 7.35 -17.42 -10.71
CA LYS A 3 7.20 -17.23 -12.17
C LYS A 3 5.89 -16.51 -12.53
N LEU A 4 4.77 -16.89 -11.88
CA LEU A 4 3.47 -16.27 -12.09
C LEU A 4 3.46 -14.83 -11.58
N ARG A 5 4.04 -14.57 -10.40
CA ARG A 5 4.15 -13.19 -9.87
C ARG A 5 4.93 -12.28 -10.81
N ARG A 6 6.07 -12.76 -11.32
CA ARG A 6 6.88 -12.02 -12.30
C ARG A 6 6.10 -11.75 -13.58
N PHE A 7 5.33 -12.73 -14.04
CA PHE A 7 4.46 -12.58 -15.20
C PHE A 7 3.36 -11.53 -14.97
N LEU A 8 2.66 -11.59 -13.83
CA LEU A 8 1.57 -10.65 -13.50
C LEU A 8 2.05 -9.21 -13.29
N ARG A 9 3.27 -9.03 -12.78
CA ARG A 9 3.93 -7.72 -12.67
C ARG A 9 4.29 -7.12 -14.03
N TRP A 10 4.33 -7.93 -15.09
CA TRP A 10 4.61 -7.42 -16.42
C TRP A 10 3.36 -6.75 -17.01
N LYS A 11 3.43 -5.42 -17.18
CA LYS A 11 2.32 -4.57 -17.61
C LYS A 11 1.75 -4.92 -18.99
N LEU A 12 2.60 -5.25 -19.96
CA LEU A 12 2.21 -5.53 -21.35
C LEU A 12 1.46 -6.85 -21.57
N THR A 13 1.25 -7.64 -20.52
CA THR A 13 0.54 -8.91 -20.64
C THR A 13 -0.96 -8.65 -20.81
N LYS A 14 -1.52 -9.09 -21.95
CA LYS A 14 -2.97 -9.11 -22.18
C LYS A 14 -3.55 -10.32 -21.46
N VAL A 15 -3.90 -10.14 -20.19
CA VAL A 15 -4.52 -11.17 -19.35
C VAL A 15 -5.88 -10.68 -18.89
N ASP A 16 -6.89 -11.54 -19.06
CA ASP A 16 -8.20 -11.35 -18.43
C ASP A 16 -8.05 -11.53 -16.92
N SER A 17 -7.87 -10.40 -16.23
CA SER A 17 -7.52 -10.39 -14.80
C SER A 17 -8.70 -10.83 -13.92
N GLU A 18 -9.94 -10.55 -14.35
CA GLU A 18 -11.16 -11.02 -13.67
C GLU A 18 -11.29 -12.54 -13.76
N ARG A 19 -11.15 -13.10 -14.98
CA ARG A 19 -11.24 -14.54 -15.16
C ARG A 19 -10.15 -15.28 -14.40
N LEU A 20 -8.92 -14.75 -14.40
CA LEU A 20 -7.81 -15.37 -13.67
C LEU A 20 -7.97 -15.25 -12.15
N LEU A 21 -8.49 -14.12 -11.65
CA LEU A 21 -8.77 -13.93 -10.23
C LEU A 21 -9.75 -14.98 -9.70
N ASN A 22 -10.80 -15.26 -10.47
CA ASN A 22 -11.82 -16.27 -10.14
C ASN A 22 -11.31 -17.71 -10.29
N ALA A 23 -10.37 -17.96 -11.21
CA ALA A 23 -9.79 -19.28 -11.41
C ALA A 23 -8.69 -19.64 -10.38
N LEU A 24 -8.09 -18.64 -9.72
CA LEU A 24 -6.99 -18.88 -8.79
C LEU A 24 -7.46 -19.50 -7.46
N PRO A 25 -6.77 -20.53 -6.94
CA PRO A 25 -7.05 -21.07 -5.63
C PRO A 25 -6.89 -20.02 -4.51
N ASN A 26 -7.60 -20.20 -3.40
CA ASN A 26 -7.55 -19.27 -2.26
C ASN A 26 -6.17 -19.17 -1.59
N SER A 27 -5.28 -20.13 -1.84
CA SER A 27 -3.90 -20.08 -1.32
C SER A 27 -2.97 -19.13 -2.09
N PHE A 28 -3.42 -18.47 -3.16
CA PHE A 28 -2.63 -17.58 -4.03
C PHE A 28 -2.88 -16.09 -3.73
N LEU A 29 -2.80 -15.70 -2.46
CA LEU A 29 -3.16 -14.35 -2.00
C LEU A 29 -2.36 -13.23 -2.69
N GLU A 30 -1.02 -13.33 -2.74
CA GLU A 30 -0.19 -12.31 -3.40
C GLU A 30 -0.52 -12.15 -4.89
N GLU A 31 -0.73 -13.26 -5.60
CA GLU A 31 -1.12 -13.22 -7.01
C GLU A 31 -2.50 -12.60 -7.21
N LYS A 32 -3.46 -12.90 -6.32
CA LYS A 32 -4.79 -12.27 -6.32
C LYS A 32 -4.68 -10.77 -6.06
N ALA A 33 -3.83 -10.33 -5.13
CA ALA A 33 -3.56 -8.92 -4.87
C ALA A 33 -2.99 -8.21 -6.11
N LEU A 34 -2.05 -8.84 -6.83
CA LEU A 34 -1.52 -8.28 -8.09
C LEU A 34 -2.61 -8.13 -9.15
N LEU A 35 -3.50 -9.11 -9.29
CA LEU A 35 -4.62 -9.06 -10.24
C LEU A 35 -5.63 -7.96 -9.89
N LEU A 36 -6.01 -7.86 -8.62
CA LEU A 36 -6.85 -6.77 -8.10
C LEU A 36 -6.23 -5.40 -8.41
N GLY A 37 -4.91 -5.28 -8.27
CA GLY A 37 -4.17 -4.10 -8.67
C GLY A 37 -4.31 -3.73 -10.14
N ARG A 38 -4.26 -4.72 -11.04
CA ARG A 38 -4.47 -4.49 -12.48
C ARG A 38 -5.91 -4.08 -12.82
N LEU A 39 -6.86 -4.47 -11.97
CA LEU A 39 -8.27 -4.09 -12.07
C LEU A 39 -8.57 -2.73 -11.43
N GLY A 40 -7.57 -2.02 -10.89
CA GLY A 40 -7.75 -0.76 -10.17
C GLY A 40 -8.30 -0.92 -8.75
N ARG A 41 -8.50 -2.16 -8.29
CA ARG A 41 -9.03 -2.51 -6.96
C ARG A 41 -7.92 -2.52 -5.92
N HIS A 42 -7.31 -1.36 -5.72
CA HIS A 42 -6.10 -1.20 -4.92
C HIS A 42 -6.32 -1.39 -3.43
N GLU A 43 -7.45 -0.95 -2.89
CA GLU A 43 -7.80 -1.16 -1.48
C GLU A 43 -7.94 -2.66 -1.19
N ASP A 44 -8.64 -3.41 -2.04
CA ASP A 44 -8.77 -4.88 -1.91
C ASP A 44 -7.40 -5.57 -2.00
N ALA A 45 -6.54 -5.15 -2.94
CA ALA A 45 -5.20 -5.70 -3.07
C ALA A 45 -4.38 -5.48 -1.79
N LEU A 46 -4.44 -4.28 -1.22
CA LEU A 46 -3.74 -3.93 0.00
C LEU A 46 -4.33 -4.61 1.23
N HIS A 47 -5.64 -4.84 1.26
CA HIS A 47 -6.28 -5.63 2.32
C HIS A 47 -5.74 -7.07 2.33
N ILE A 48 -5.54 -7.69 1.16
CA ILE A 48 -4.92 -9.02 1.09
C ILE A 48 -3.47 -8.98 1.60
N LEU A 49 -2.68 -8.00 1.17
CA LEU A 49 -1.25 -7.92 1.54
C LEU A 49 -1.04 -7.58 3.03
N TYR A 50 -1.82 -6.63 3.54
CA TYR A 50 -1.67 -6.12 4.91
C TYR A 50 -2.48 -6.93 5.92
N CYS A 51 -3.76 -7.22 5.67
CA CYS A 51 -4.63 -7.90 6.63
C CYS A 51 -4.48 -9.42 6.56
N ASP A 52 -4.61 -10.01 5.37
CA ASP A 52 -4.65 -11.48 5.22
C ASP A 52 -3.25 -12.09 5.33
N LEU A 53 -2.27 -11.48 4.67
CA LEU A 53 -0.87 -11.91 4.69
C LEU A 53 -0.07 -11.31 5.85
N LYS A 54 -0.63 -10.34 6.59
CA LYS A 54 0.01 -9.69 7.74
C LYS A 54 1.40 -9.13 7.45
N SER A 55 1.62 -8.64 6.24
CA SER A 55 2.94 -8.16 5.80
C SER A 55 2.88 -6.71 5.31
N LEU A 56 3.33 -5.81 6.17
CA LEU A 56 3.49 -4.40 5.82
C LEU A 56 4.53 -4.21 4.69
N ASP A 57 5.59 -5.01 4.68
CA ASP A 57 6.65 -4.92 3.66
C ASP A 57 6.12 -5.28 2.26
N LEU A 58 5.25 -6.29 2.15
CA LEU A 58 4.60 -6.62 0.87
C LEU A 58 3.66 -5.50 0.41
N ALA A 59 2.90 -4.92 1.33
CA ALA A 59 2.00 -3.80 1.02
C ALA A 59 2.77 -2.55 0.57
N ILE A 60 3.88 -2.21 1.25
CA ILE A 60 4.76 -1.12 0.85
C ILE A 60 5.39 -1.40 -0.52
N GLY A 61 5.90 -2.61 -0.75
CA GLY A 61 6.49 -2.98 -2.03
C GLY A 61 5.49 -2.89 -3.20
N TYR A 62 4.22 -3.19 -2.94
CA TYR A 62 3.15 -2.99 -3.91
C TYR A 62 2.89 -1.50 -4.19
N CYS A 63 2.88 -0.65 -3.16
CA CYS A 63 2.77 0.79 -3.34
C CYS A 63 3.99 1.38 -4.07
N ASP A 64 5.20 0.91 -3.79
CA ASP A 64 6.43 1.36 -4.45
C ASP A 64 6.39 1.06 -5.96
N ASP A 65 5.97 -0.14 -6.36
CA ASP A 65 5.79 -0.51 -7.77
C ASP A 65 4.79 0.43 -8.48
N ARG A 66 3.74 0.83 -7.76
CA ARG A 66 2.70 1.73 -8.27
C ARG A 66 3.09 3.20 -8.27
N HIS A 67 3.93 3.63 -7.34
CA HIS A 67 4.40 5.00 -7.23
C HIS A 67 5.15 5.43 -8.50
N VAL A 68 5.76 4.48 -9.22
CA VAL A 68 6.38 4.72 -10.55
C VAL A 68 5.35 5.16 -11.60
N GLU A 69 4.09 4.72 -11.50
CA GLU A 69 3.00 5.07 -12.43
C GLU A 69 2.19 6.26 -11.94
N ASP A 70 1.84 6.26 -10.65
CA ASP A 70 1.08 7.31 -10.00
C ASP A 70 1.78 7.74 -8.70
N PRO A 71 2.70 8.71 -8.80
CA PRO A 71 3.46 9.17 -7.65
C PRO A 71 2.58 9.76 -6.55
N SER A 72 1.43 10.32 -6.91
CA SER A 72 0.63 11.15 -6.03
C SER A 72 -0.27 10.36 -5.09
N SER A 73 -0.80 9.21 -5.55
CA SER A 73 -1.86 8.49 -4.84
C SER A 73 -1.49 7.08 -4.36
N ALA A 74 -0.28 6.59 -4.66
CA ALA A 74 0.08 5.17 -4.47
C ALA A 74 -0.06 4.65 -3.02
N TYR A 75 0.23 5.50 -2.02
CA TYR A 75 0.27 5.09 -0.61
C TYR A 75 -0.97 5.43 0.21
N LEU A 76 -1.82 6.36 -0.25
CA LEU A 76 -3.03 6.76 0.49
C LEU A 76 -3.99 5.58 0.72
N PRO A 77 -4.23 4.69 -0.27
CA PRO A 77 -5.04 3.49 -0.05
C PRO A 77 -4.49 2.58 1.06
N LEU A 78 -3.16 2.49 1.22
CA LEU A 78 -2.55 1.66 2.27
C LEU A 78 -2.78 2.29 3.65
N VAL A 79 -2.62 3.61 3.76
CA VAL A 79 -2.92 4.34 5.00
C VAL A 79 -4.38 4.12 5.39
N LYS A 80 -5.31 4.22 4.43
CA LYS A 80 -6.74 3.98 4.65
C LYS A 80 -7.01 2.55 5.16
N VAL A 81 -6.51 1.55 4.43
CA VAL A 81 -6.70 0.14 4.79
C VAL A 81 -6.13 -0.13 6.18
N ALA A 82 -4.91 0.33 6.48
CA ALA A 82 -4.28 0.13 7.78
C ALA A 82 -5.15 0.69 8.91
N LEU A 83 -5.58 1.95 8.81
CA LEU A 83 -6.42 2.60 9.82
C LEU A 83 -7.78 1.92 10.02
N GLN A 84 -8.36 1.33 8.97
CA GLN A 84 -9.62 0.60 9.03
C GLN A 84 -9.48 -0.82 9.60
N SER A 85 -8.28 -1.41 9.49
CA SER A 85 -8.04 -2.80 9.88
C SER A 85 -7.99 -2.97 11.40
N ASP A 86 -7.27 -2.07 12.08
CA ASP A 86 -7.03 -2.13 13.51
C ASP A 86 -6.73 -0.70 14.04
N PRO A 87 -7.49 -0.19 15.03
CA PRO A 87 -7.27 1.16 15.56
C PRO A 87 -5.87 1.41 16.12
N GLU A 88 -5.24 0.42 16.76
CA GLU A 88 -3.93 0.59 17.39
C GLU A 88 -2.80 0.20 16.41
N ASN A 89 -2.84 -1.04 15.91
CA ASN A 89 -1.79 -1.56 15.02
C ASN A 89 -1.81 -0.87 13.65
N GLY A 90 -3.01 -0.55 13.17
CA GLY A 90 -3.22 0.17 11.91
C GLY A 90 -2.72 1.61 11.97
N THR A 91 -2.93 2.29 13.10
CA THR A 91 -2.39 3.64 13.33
C THR A 91 -0.86 3.63 13.34
N GLN A 92 -0.24 2.66 14.01
CA GLN A 92 1.23 2.53 13.99
C GLN A 92 1.76 2.22 12.58
N ALA A 93 1.09 1.34 11.84
CA ALA A 93 1.46 1.02 10.46
C ALA A 93 1.31 2.24 9.54
N ALA A 94 0.22 3.00 9.67
CA ALA A 94 -0.01 4.25 8.95
C ALA A 94 1.11 5.26 9.23
N ILE A 95 1.43 5.51 10.50
CA ILE A 95 2.54 6.41 10.88
C ILE A 95 3.85 5.94 10.26
N ARG A 96 4.13 4.62 10.26
CA ARG A 96 5.34 4.06 9.68
C ARG A 96 5.42 4.25 8.17
N VAL A 97 4.33 3.99 7.43
CA VAL A 97 4.27 4.23 5.97
C VAL A 97 4.50 5.70 5.66
N LEU A 98 3.81 6.59 6.38
CA LEU A 98 3.94 8.03 6.25
C LEU A 98 5.36 8.52 6.54
N SER A 99 6.02 7.92 7.53
CA SER A 99 7.41 8.24 7.88
C SER A 99 8.40 7.79 6.80
N MET A 100 8.22 6.57 6.28
CA MET A 100 9.12 5.97 5.28
C MET A 100 9.00 6.57 3.89
N ARG A 101 7.87 7.21 3.58
CA ARG A 101 7.53 7.71 2.24
C ARG A 101 7.05 9.17 2.29
N SER A 102 7.49 9.94 3.29
CA SER A 102 7.06 11.35 3.48
C SER A 102 7.40 12.28 2.31
N ASN A 103 8.37 11.91 1.47
CA ASN A 103 8.74 12.64 0.24
C ASN A 103 7.96 12.19 -1.01
N ALA A 104 7.25 11.07 -0.92
CA ALA A 104 6.56 10.41 -2.01
C ALA A 104 5.03 10.41 -1.83
N ILE A 105 4.52 11.05 -0.76
CA ILE A 105 3.11 11.08 -0.38
C ILE A 105 2.63 12.53 -0.32
N ASP A 106 1.40 12.78 -0.76
CA ASP A 106 0.70 14.03 -0.45
C ASP A 106 0.51 14.14 1.07
N ARG A 107 1.38 14.96 1.68
CA ARG A 107 1.44 15.17 3.12
C ARG A 107 0.14 15.71 3.69
N ALA A 108 -0.51 16.62 2.98
CA ALA A 108 -1.75 17.23 3.44
C ALA A 108 -2.90 16.20 3.41
N ALA A 109 -2.97 15.38 2.37
CA ALA A 109 -3.96 14.30 2.28
C ALA A 109 -3.74 13.23 3.36
N ALA A 110 -2.48 12.83 3.57
CA ALA A 110 -2.11 11.88 4.60
C ALA A 110 -2.47 12.34 6.01
N LEU A 111 -2.13 13.58 6.37
CA LEU A 111 -2.42 14.12 7.70
C LEU A 111 -3.93 14.21 7.98
N ARG A 112 -4.75 14.50 6.96
CA ARG A 112 -6.22 14.52 7.06
C ARG A 112 -6.82 13.15 7.33
N MET A 113 -6.11 12.06 7.05
CA MET A 113 -6.60 10.70 7.26
C MET A 113 -6.31 10.17 8.67
N LEU A 114 -5.33 10.76 9.37
CA LEU A 114 -4.96 10.29 10.70
C LEU A 114 -6.06 10.61 11.72
N PRO A 115 -6.33 9.70 12.68
CA PRO A 115 -7.28 9.98 13.75
C PRO A 115 -6.73 11.07 14.68
N GLU A 116 -7.64 11.84 15.28
CA GLU A 116 -7.31 12.95 16.20
C GLU A 116 -6.52 12.52 17.43
N SER A 117 -6.54 11.22 17.76
CA SER A 117 -5.76 10.62 18.84
C SER A 117 -4.26 10.54 18.54
N VAL A 118 -3.83 10.68 17.28
CA VAL A 118 -2.42 10.65 16.91
C VAL A 118 -1.76 11.97 17.30
N PRO A 119 -0.78 11.97 18.23
CA PRO A 119 -0.10 13.21 18.57
C PRO A 119 0.74 13.68 17.39
N VAL A 120 0.72 15.00 17.14
CA VAL A 120 1.50 15.62 16.06
C VAL A 120 2.97 15.24 16.16
N SER A 121 3.52 15.06 17.37
CA SER A 121 4.91 14.64 17.60
C SER A 121 5.27 13.30 16.95
N ALA A 122 4.33 12.37 16.81
CA ALA A 122 4.56 11.06 16.18
C ALA A 122 4.78 11.17 14.67
N VAL A 123 4.25 12.22 14.04
CA VAL A 123 4.41 12.51 12.61
C VAL A 123 5.28 13.74 12.36
N ALA A 124 5.69 14.45 13.41
CA ALA A 124 6.42 15.72 13.30
C ALA A 124 7.80 15.57 12.65
N ARG A 125 8.57 14.57 13.10
CA ARG A 125 9.95 14.37 12.64
C ARG A 125 10.07 14.13 11.12
N PRO A 126 9.32 13.18 10.52
CA PRO A 126 9.45 12.90 9.09
C PRO A 126 8.81 13.95 8.16
N PHE A 127 7.92 14.81 8.68
CA PHE A 127 7.18 15.79 7.86
C PHE A 127 7.67 17.23 8.01
N PHE A 128 8.21 17.62 9.18
CA PHE A 128 8.50 19.02 9.51
C PHE A 128 9.99 19.31 9.67
N ILE A 129 10.85 18.30 9.76
CA ILE A 129 12.31 18.50 9.73
C ILE A 129 12.74 18.20 8.30
N PRO A 130 13.12 19.22 7.48
CA PRO A 130 13.83 18.93 6.25
C PRO A 130 15.10 18.18 6.66
N ALA A 131 15.34 17.02 6.06
CA ALA A 131 16.66 16.41 6.16
C ALA A 131 17.66 17.47 5.70
N VAL A 132 18.42 18.03 6.64
CA VAL A 132 19.61 18.81 6.31
C VAL A 132 20.55 17.78 5.72
N VAL A 133 20.61 17.74 4.39
CA VAL A 133 21.56 16.93 3.65
C VAL A 133 22.80 17.80 3.49
N ASP A 134 23.89 17.40 4.14
CA ASP A 134 25.26 17.79 3.77
C ASP A 134 25.61 17.27 2.37
#